data_AF-A0A2V5QNQ6-F1
#
_entry.id   AF-A0A2V5QNQ6-F1
#
_cell.length_a   1.000
_cell.length_b   1.000
_cell.length_c   1.000
_cell.angle_alpha   90.00
_cell.angle_beta   90.00
_cell.angle_gamma   90.00
#
_symmetry.space_group_name_H-M   'P 1'
#
loop_
_entity.id
_entity.type
_entity.pdbx_description
1 polymer ?
#
loop_
_entity_poly.entity_id
_entity_poly.type
_entity_poly.pdbx_seq_one_letter_code
_entity_poly.pdbx_strand_id
1 'polypeptide(L)'
;MRCPKCGSRDDKVIDSRQSRDASSIRRRRECLKCKYRYTTYEEIERSDLRVVKRNRTHEPFDRRKLAASIAKAFEKRSTSLLTLEDIVDEIVHELETGGREVLSSV
;
A
#
# COMPACT_ATOMS: atom_id res chain seq x y z
N MET A 1 14.89 -3.34 -15.67
CA MET A 1 14.02 -4.51 -15.39
C MET A 1 14.54 -5.69 -16.21
N ARG A 2 14.34 -6.94 -15.80
CA ARG A 2 14.84 -8.09 -16.58
C ARG A 2 13.91 -8.38 -17.75
N CYS A 3 14.42 -8.38 -18.98
CA CYS A 3 13.62 -8.69 -20.16
C CYS A 3 13.09 -10.13 -20.08
N PRO A 4 11.76 -10.36 -20.21
CA PRO A 4 11.17 -11.69 -20.10
C PRO A 4 11.53 -12.61 -21.27
N LYS A 5 11.97 -12.05 -22.42
CA LYS A 5 12.34 -12.84 -23.60
C LYS A 5 13.79 -13.31 -23.61
N CYS A 6 14.74 -12.42 -23.29
CA CYS A 6 16.17 -12.70 -23.43
C CYS A 6 16.99 -12.53 -22.14
N GLY A 7 16.36 -12.14 -21.03
CA GLY A 7 17.01 -12.02 -19.73
C GLY A 7 17.93 -10.81 -19.54
N SER A 8 18.11 -9.95 -20.57
CA SER A 8 18.92 -8.73 -20.47
C SER A 8 18.31 -7.73 -19.47
N ARG A 9 19.14 -6.90 -18.82
CA ARG A 9 18.71 -5.81 -17.93
C ARG A 9 18.57 -4.46 -18.65
N ASP A 10 19.02 -4.38 -19.89
CA ASP A 10 18.97 -3.15 -20.68
C ASP A 10 17.60 -3.01 -21.35
N ASP A 11 16.83 -2.05 -20.86
CA ASP A 11 15.54 -1.65 -21.39
C ASP A 11 15.38 -0.12 -21.36
N LYS A 12 14.47 0.39 -22.19
CA LYS A 12 14.02 1.79 -22.15
C LYS A 12 12.51 1.85 -21.91
N VAL A 13 12.06 2.83 -21.14
CA VAL A 13 10.64 3.15 -20.98
C VAL A 13 10.18 3.93 -22.22
N ILE A 14 9.09 3.50 -22.85
CA ILE A 14 8.53 4.13 -24.06
C ILE A 14 7.17 4.82 -23.84
N ASP A 15 6.40 4.39 -22.84
CA ASP A 15 5.10 4.99 -22.47
C ASP A 15 4.88 4.77 -20.98
N SER A 16 4.41 5.78 -20.26
CA SER A 16 4.12 5.73 -18.82
C SER A 16 2.75 6.36 -18.58
N ARG A 17 1.85 5.61 -17.93
CA ARG A 17 0.48 6.06 -17.61
C ARG A 17 0.15 5.72 -16.17
N GLN A 18 -0.58 6.59 -15.49
CA GLN A 18 -1.21 6.25 -14.21
C GLN A 18 -2.39 5.29 -14.45
N SER A 19 -2.58 4.34 -13.53
CA SER A 19 -3.76 3.48 -13.52
C SER A 19 -5.00 4.25 -13.10
N ARG A 20 -6.20 3.73 -13.44
CA ARG A 20 -7.49 4.40 -13.22
C ARG A 20 -7.72 4.77 -11.75
N ASP A 21 -7.22 3.95 -10.83
CA ASP A 21 -7.41 4.13 -9.39
C ASP A 21 -6.24 4.91 -8.75
N ALA A 22 -5.36 5.52 -9.56
CA ALA A 22 -4.14 6.24 -9.15
C ALA A 22 -3.15 5.44 -8.27
N SER A 23 -3.43 4.16 -8.01
CA SER A 23 -2.67 3.28 -7.11
C SER A 23 -1.42 2.66 -7.77
N SER A 24 -1.31 2.74 -9.09
CA SER A 24 -0.19 2.16 -9.83
C SER A 24 0.18 2.92 -11.09
N ILE A 25 1.43 2.76 -11.53
CA ILE A 25 1.97 3.30 -12.77
C ILE A 25 2.23 2.14 -13.73
N ARG A 26 1.54 2.16 -14.87
CA ARG A 26 1.79 1.23 -15.98
C ARG A 26 2.88 1.80 -16.88
N ARG A 27 3.99 1.08 -17.02
CA ARG A 27 5.09 1.43 -17.93
C ARG A 27 5.24 0.41 -19.04
N ARG A 28 5.23 0.87 -20.29
CA ARG A 28 5.63 0.06 -21.45
C ARG A 28 7.14 0.22 -21.63
N ARG A 29 7.85 -0.90 -21.69
CA ARG A 29 9.31 -0.98 -21.84
C ARG A 29 9.68 -1.71 -23.13
N GLU A 30 10.82 -1.36 -23.71
CA GLU A 30 11.42 -2.03 -24.85
C GLU A 30 12.84 -2.48 -24.49
N CYS A 31 13.15 -3.77 -24.66
CA CYS A 31 14.50 -4.28 -24.44
C CYS A 31 15.47 -3.77 -25.50
N LEU A 32 16.59 -3.20 -25.10
CA LEU A 32 17.57 -2.64 -26.04
C LEU A 32 18.32 -3.72 -26.85
N LYS A 33 18.47 -4.92 -26.28
CA LYS A 33 19.15 -6.08 -26.89
C LYS A 33 18.30 -6.81 -27.93
N CYS A 34 17.06 -7.17 -27.61
CA CYS A 34 16.21 -8.01 -28.48
C CYS A 34 14.97 -7.29 -29.04
N LYS A 35 14.81 -5.99 -28.75
CA LYS A 35 13.66 -5.14 -29.13
C LYS A 35 12.29 -5.63 -28.66
N TYR A 36 12.24 -6.64 -27.79
CA TYR A 36 10.99 -7.13 -27.22
C TYR A 36 10.34 -6.08 -26.31
N ARG A 37 9.03 -5.88 -26.48
CA ARG A 37 8.25 -4.93 -25.71
C ARG A 37 7.39 -5.62 -24.66
N TYR A 38 7.46 -5.13 -23.43
CA TYR A 38 6.74 -5.67 -22.29
C TYR A 38 6.18 -4.55 -21.41
N THR A 39 5.23 -4.88 -20.55
CA THR A 39 4.56 -3.93 -19.65
C THR A 39 4.93 -4.27 -18.22
N THR A 40 5.28 -3.26 -17.43
CA THR A 40 5.46 -3.39 -15.98
C THR A 40 4.43 -2.52 -15.28
N TYR A 41 3.97 -2.99 -14.12
CA TYR A 41 3.16 -2.22 -13.20
C TYR A 41 4.04 -1.91 -12.00
N GLU A 42 4.14 -0.63 -11.67
CA GLU A 42 4.81 -0.14 -10.48
C GLU A 42 3.72 0.28 -9.50
N GLU A 43 3.69 -0.37 -8.35
CA GLU A 43 2.73 -0.13 -7.26
C GLU A 43 3.50 0.38 -6.04
N ILE A 44 2.84 1.19 -5.23
CA ILE A 44 3.39 1.56 -3.93
C ILE A 44 3.38 0.30 -3.07
N GLU A 45 4.56 -0.23 -2.76
CA GLU A 45 4.71 -1.27 -1.76
C GLU A 45 4.38 -0.65 -0.40
N ARG A 46 3.18 -0.95 0.12
CA ARG A 46 2.77 -0.51 1.45
C ARG A 46 3.55 -1.31 2.49
N SER A 47 3.95 -0.64 3.56
CA SER A 47 4.64 -1.26 4.69
C SER A 47 3.79 -2.39 5.27
N ASP A 48 4.36 -3.58 5.46
CA ASP A 48 3.77 -4.67 6.25
C ASP A 48 3.73 -4.25 7.73
N LEU A 49 2.78 -3.37 8.08
CA LEU A 49 2.60 -2.87 9.43
C LEU A 49 2.32 -4.03 10.37
N ARG A 50 3.09 -4.08 11.46
CA ARG A 50 2.89 -5.06 12.54
C ARG A 50 2.59 -4.35 13.84
N VAL A 51 1.61 -4.89 14.56
CA VAL A 51 1.28 -4.45 15.91
C VAL A 51 2.04 -5.33 16.90
N VAL A 52 2.85 -4.71 17.75
CA VAL A 52 3.48 -5.37 18.88
C VAL A 52 2.49 -5.35 20.04
N LYS A 53 1.94 -6.53 20.36
CA LYS A 53 1.00 -6.72 21.45
C LYS A 53 1.73 -6.68 22.80
N ARG A 54 0.98 -6.50 23.90
CA ARG A 54 1.54 -6.39 25.27
C ARG A 54 2.43 -7.58 25.69
N ASN A 55 2.09 -8.77 25.24
CA ASN A 55 2.86 -10.01 25.45
C ASN A 55 4.08 -10.12 24.50
N ARG A 56 4.44 -9.02 23.81
CA ARG A 56 5.51 -8.93 22.80
C ARG A 56 5.30 -9.80 21.56
N THR A 57 4.10 -10.32 21.32
CA THR A 57 3.81 -11.00 20.06
C THR A 57 3.51 -9.99 18.97
N HIS A 58 3.97 -10.28 17.75
CA HIS A 58 3.68 -9.45 16.58
C HIS A 58 2.45 -10.01 15.85
N GLU A 59 1.50 -9.13 15.54
CA GLU A 59 0.33 -9.43 14.74
C GLU A 59 0.32 -8.52 13.51
N PRO A 60 -0.08 -9.01 12.32
CA PRO A 60 -0.34 -8.12 11.19
C PRO A 60 -1.34 -7.03 11.58
N PHE A 61 -1.05 -5.79 11.21
CA PHE A 61 -2.01 -4.70 11.36
C PHE A 61 -3.24 -4.97 10.48
N ASP A 62 -4.42 -4.83 11.08
CA ASP A 62 -5.70 -5.01 10.38
C ASP A 62 -6.52 -3.72 10.50
N ARG A 63 -6.65 -2.99 9.38
CA ARG A 63 -7.46 -1.78 9.27
C ARG A 63 -8.90 -2.00 9.75
N ARG A 64 -9.47 -3.20 9.55
CA ARG A 64 -10.85 -3.50 9.97
C ARG A 64 -10.99 -3.50 11.48
N LYS A 65 -9.97 -3.95 12.21
CA LYS A 65 -9.96 -3.90 13.69
C LYS A 65 -9.91 -2.46 14.19
N LEU A 66 -9.10 -1.61 13.55
CA LEU A 66 -9.06 -0.18 13.85
C LEU A 66 -10.43 0.47 13.59
N ALA A 67 -11.00 0.30 12.40
CA ALA A 67 -12.29 0.86 12.04
C ALA A 67 -13.41 0.40 13.00
N ALA A 68 -13.47 -0.89 13.34
CA ALA A 68 -14.44 -1.43 14.29
C ALA A 68 -14.26 -0.84 15.70
N SER A 69 -13.02 -0.65 16.16
CA SER A 69 -12.74 -0.05 17.47
C SER A 69 -13.18 1.42 17.54
N ILE A 70 -12.93 2.19 16.48
CA ILE A 70 -13.36 3.59 16.37
C ILE A 70 -14.89 3.64 16.27
N ALA A 71 -15.52 2.86 15.40
CA ALA A 71 -16.98 2.81 15.30
C ALA A 71 -17.65 2.49 16.64
N LYS A 72 -17.10 1.55 17.41
CA LYS A 72 -17.57 1.24 18.77
C LYS A 72 -17.43 2.42 19.74
N ALA A 73 -16.36 3.20 19.64
CA ALA A 73 -16.19 4.41 20.46
C ALA A 73 -17.22 5.51 20.12
N PHE A 74 -17.70 5.53 18.87
CA PHE A 74 -18.68 6.50 18.37
C PHE A 74 -20.14 6.00 18.36
N GLU A 75 -20.43 4.78 18.82
CA GLU A 75 -21.76 4.14 18.75
C GLU A 75 -22.89 4.96 19.39
N LYS A 76 -22.57 5.82 20.37
CA LYS A 76 -23.54 6.71 21.04
C LYS A 76 -23.57 8.14 20.49
N ARG A 77 -22.95 8.38 19.33
CA ARG A 77 -22.83 9.70 18.69
C ARG A 77 -23.31 9.63 17.25
N SER A 78 -24.00 10.66 16.79
CA SER A 78 -24.39 10.81 15.38
C SER A 78 -23.19 11.30 14.57
N THR A 79 -22.35 10.39 14.11
CA THR A 79 -21.21 10.68 13.23
C THR A 79 -21.38 9.93 11.91
N SER A 80 -21.02 10.57 10.79
CA SER A 80 -21.15 9.94 9.47
C SER A 80 -20.13 8.82 9.29
N LEU A 81 -20.52 7.74 8.58
CA LEU A 81 -19.62 6.64 8.27
C LEU A 81 -18.42 7.10 7.43
N LEU A 82 -18.64 8.03 6.49
CA LEU A 82 -17.59 8.62 5.66
C LEU A 82 -16.52 9.29 6.52
N THR A 83 -16.93 10.06 7.53
CA THR A 83 -15.99 10.71 8.46
C THR A 83 -15.17 9.69 9.25
N LEU A 84 -15.76 8.57 9.64
CA LEU A 84 -15.03 7.51 10.34
C LEU A 84 -14.01 6.83 9.43
N GLU A 85 -14.37 6.62 8.16
CA GLU A 85 -13.46 6.06 7.15
C GLU A 85 -12.29 7.00 6.86
N ASP A 86 -12.55 8.30 6.70
CA ASP A 86 -11.51 9.31 6.49
C ASP A 86 -10.50 9.34 7.65
N ILE A 87 -10.98 9.30 8.89
CA ILE A 87 -10.13 9.25 10.09
C ILE A 87 -9.28 7.97 10.11
N VAL A 88 -9.88 6.81 9.77
CA VAL A 88 -9.15 5.55 9.71
C VAL A 88 -8.04 5.63 8.66
N ASP A 89 -8.31 6.20 7.50
CA ASP A 89 -7.34 6.30 6.42
C ASP A 89 -6.21 7.28 6.77
N GLU A 90 -6.51 8.39 7.45
CA GLU A 90 -5.50 9.32 7.98
C GLU A 90 -4.57 8.63 8.99
N ILE A 91 -5.13 7.91 9.97
CA ILE A 91 -4.34 7.16 10.97
C ILE A 91 -3.46 6.11 10.27
N VAL A 92 -4.01 5.34 9.33
CA VAL A 92 -3.23 4.32 8.61
C VAL A 92 -2.10 4.96 7.82
N HIS A 93 -2.35 6.09 7.16
CA HIS A 93 -1.32 6.80 6.41
C HIS A 93 -0.19 7.30 7.31
N GLU A 94 -0.52 7.84 8.49
CA GLU A 94 0.48 8.26 9.49
C GLU A 94 1.31 7.07 9.98
N LEU A 95 0.66 5.94 10.29
CA LEU A 95 1.35 4.71 10.73
C LEU A 95 2.29 4.15 9.65
N GLU A 96 1.88 4.15 8.38
CA GLU A 96 2.70 3.71 7.25
C GLU A 96 3.95 4.59 7.07
N THR A 97 3.86 5.87 7.44
CA THR A 97 4.95 6.85 7.33
C THR A 97 5.89 6.82 8.55
N GLY A 98 5.37 6.46 9.73
CA GLY A 98 6.10 6.47 11.01
C GLY A 98 6.99 5.25 11.28
N GLY A 99 6.89 4.17 10.50
CA GLY A 99 7.74 2.98 10.64
C GLY A 99 7.00 1.66 10.37
N ARG A 100 7.68 0.52 10.59
CA ARG A 100 7.10 -0.82 10.33
C ARG A 100 6.36 -1.43 11.52
N GLU A 101 6.55 -0.86 12.72
CA GLU A 101 6.03 -1.43 13.97
C GLU A 101 5.24 -0.41 14.77
N VAL A 102 4.06 -0.83 15.25
CA VAL A 102 3.17 -0.01 16.08
C VAL A 102 3.06 -0.67 17.44
N LEU A 103 3.43 0.04 18.50
CA LEU A 103 3.27 -0.45 19.86
C LEU A 103 1.80 -0.34 20.30
N SER A 104 1.26 -1.39 20.88
CA SER A 104 -0.05 -1.32 21.55
C SER A 104 0.06 -0.60 22.89
N SER A 105 -0.37 0.65 22.96
CA SER A 105 -0.67 1.36 24.20
C SER A 105 -2.18 1.28 24.42
N VAL A 106 -2.65 0.51 25.42
CA VAL A 106 -4.06 0.07 25.46
C VAL A 106 -4.21 -1.40 25.81
#